data_AF-A0A4P5QR64-F1
#
_entry.id   AF-A0A4P5QR64-F1
#
_cell.length_a   1.000
_cell.length_b   1.000
_cell.length_c   1.000
_cell.angle_alpha   90.00
_cell.angle_beta   90.00
_cell.angle_gamma   90.00
#
_symmetry.space_group_name_H-M   'P 1'
#
loop_
_entity.id
_entity.type
_entity.pdbx_description
1 polymer ?
#
loop_
_entity_poly.entity_id
_entity_poly.type
_entity_poly.pdbx_seq_one_letter_code
_entity_poly.pdbx_strand_id
1 'polypeptide(L)'
;MDIPEIVAAALLKGTGLRCDFNALRAHLMCLPEETRSRKLCAAFASVGRVECDELHPIWTQHGWGRLYASKPALVNMPKVLLPALRDVGGSQLWEVDFSSYELRIAAKITGQKLPEGDAYEAMADGAGISRQRVKDAINPMLHGQRIEQCWYSKEPNSTLGKDRPLVEREMARLLPNLVAGMDHLRNNDSLLQQEGARIFFSCMGAAMEQCGISSAGLPKHDGWVFGGTQAQAQAVRDIFEHESARLTGSHFPVKCGPIS
;
A
#
# COMPACT_ATOMS: atom_id res chain seq x y z
N MET A 1 11.50 -11.50 -10.77
CA MET A 1 12.03 -10.35 -10.01
C MET A 1 12.07 -10.83 -8.60
N ASP A 2 13.27 -10.85 -8.04
CA ASP A 2 13.52 -11.65 -6.87
C ASP A 2 13.52 -10.73 -5.65
N ILE A 3 12.74 -11.11 -4.65
CA ILE A 3 12.72 -10.44 -3.35
C ILE A 3 14.14 -10.54 -2.76
N PRO A 4 14.71 -9.46 -2.19
CA PRO A 4 16.04 -9.53 -1.58
C PRO A 4 16.13 -10.66 -0.55
N GLU A 5 17.29 -11.33 -0.47
CA GLU A 5 17.47 -12.52 0.36
C GLU A 5 17.12 -12.28 1.84
N ILE A 6 17.48 -11.11 2.37
CA ILE A 6 17.13 -10.73 3.75
C ILE A 6 15.62 -10.66 3.98
N VAL A 7 14.86 -10.17 3.00
CA VAL A 7 13.40 -10.10 3.07
C VAL A 7 12.81 -11.51 2.94
N ALA A 8 13.32 -12.31 1.99
CA ALA A 8 12.88 -13.70 1.82
C ALA A 8 13.12 -14.54 3.09
N ALA A 9 14.30 -14.40 3.71
CA ALA A 9 14.63 -15.06 4.97
C ALA A 9 13.70 -14.63 6.11
N ALA A 10 13.37 -13.34 6.21
CA ALA A 10 12.43 -12.85 7.22
C ALA A 10 11.01 -13.36 7.00
N LEU A 11 10.53 -13.42 5.74
CA LEU A 11 9.23 -13.98 5.40
C LEU A 11 9.10 -15.45 5.81
N LEU A 12 10.18 -16.24 5.68
CA LEU A 12 10.24 -17.63 6.12
C LEU A 12 10.29 -17.78 7.64
N LYS A 13 10.99 -16.88 8.33
CA LYS A 13 11.14 -16.89 9.80
C LYS A 13 9.80 -16.63 10.50
N GLY A 14 9.04 -15.66 9.99
CA GLY A 14 7.76 -15.27 10.56
C GLY A 14 7.53 -13.76 10.55
N THR A 15 6.33 -13.35 10.95
CA THR A 15 5.93 -11.95 10.90
C THR A 15 6.46 -11.15 12.10
N GLY A 16 6.80 -11.81 13.21
CA GLY A 16 7.00 -11.16 14.51
C GLY A 16 5.73 -10.50 15.06
N LEU A 17 4.56 -10.83 14.50
CA LEU A 17 3.28 -10.25 14.88
C LEU A 17 2.36 -11.31 15.48
N ARG A 18 1.56 -10.91 16.46
CA ARG A 18 0.45 -11.68 17.00
C ARG A 18 -0.82 -10.83 17.05
N CYS A 19 -1.96 -11.49 17.21
CA CYS A 19 -3.26 -10.82 17.32
C CYS A 19 -3.73 -10.83 18.77
N ASP A 20 -4.01 -9.66 19.32
CA ASP A 20 -4.74 -9.49 20.58
C ASP A 20 -6.24 -9.62 20.30
N PHE A 21 -6.81 -10.79 20.60
CA PHE A 21 -8.23 -11.07 20.32
C PHE A 21 -9.19 -10.23 21.17
N ASN A 22 -8.76 -9.75 22.34
CA ASN A 22 -9.56 -8.85 23.17
C ASN A 22 -9.64 -7.47 22.54
N ALA A 23 -8.50 -6.93 22.09
CA ALA A 23 -8.46 -5.68 21.33
C ALA A 23 -9.22 -5.82 20.01
N LEU A 24 -9.05 -6.93 19.27
CA LEU A 24 -9.77 -7.20 18.03
C LEU A 24 -11.29 -7.13 18.25
N ARG A 25 -11.79 -7.78 19.30
CA ARG A 25 -13.20 -7.75 19.68
C ARG A 25 -13.64 -6.33 20.02
N ALA A 26 -12.87 -5.58 20.81
CA ALA A 26 -13.20 -4.20 21.17
C ALA A 26 -13.36 -3.33 19.91
N HIS A 27 -12.39 -3.36 18.99
CA HIS A 27 -12.46 -2.61 17.74
C HIS A 27 -13.65 -3.03 16.86
N LEU A 28 -13.93 -4.34 16.75
CA LEU A 28 -15.08 -4.84 15.99
C LEU A 28 -16.41 -4.35 16.56
N MET A 29 -16.56 -4.29 17.87
CA MET A 29 -17.80 -3.83 18.52
C MET A 29 -18.04 -2.33 18.32
N CYS A 30 -17.00 -1.54 18.09
CA CYS A 30 -17.10 -0.12 17.73
C CYS A 30 -17.53 0.12 16.27
N LEU A 31 -17.55 -0.91 15.42
CA LEU A 31 -17.95 -0.75 14.01
C LEU A 31 -19.48 -0.74 13.83
N PRO A 32 -20.01 0.00 12.84
CA PRO A 32 -21.42 -0.05 12.46
C PRO A 32 -21.86 -1.48 12.12
N GLU A 33 -23.05 -1.85 12.56
CA GLU A 33 -23.61 -3.21 12.43
C GLU A 33 -23.60 -3.70 10.98
N GLU A 34 -23.98 -2.84 10.03
CA GLU A 34 -24.03 -3.09 8.59
C GLU A 34 -22.69 -3.59 8.01
N THR A 35 -21.56 -3.18 8.58
CA THR A 35 -20.22 -3.54 8.09
C THR A 35 -19.50 -4.55 8.97
N ARG A 36 -19.98 -4.77 10.20
CA ARG A 36 -19.30 -5.54 11.24
C ARG A 36 -19.10 -6.99 10.84
N SER A 37 -20.12 -7.66 10.29
CA SER A 37 -20.04 -9.07 9.87
C SER A 37 -18.99 -9.29 8.79
N ARG A 38 -18.96 -8.43 7.76
CA ARG A 38 -17.95 -8.45 6.69
C ARG A 38 -16.54 -8.26 7.23
N LYS A 39 -16.36 -7.32 8.17
CA LYS A 39 -15.05 -7.03 8.80
C LYS A 39 -14.60 -8.16 9.73
N LEU A 40 -15.52 -8.80 10.45
CA LEU A 40 -15.26 -9.98 11.27
C LEU A 40 -14.76 -11.16 10.41
N CYS A 41 -15.45 -11.45 9.31
CA CYS A 41 -15.03 -12.51 8.38
C CYS A 41 -13.63 -12.24 7.81
N ALA A 42 -13.35 -10.99 7.40
CA ALA A 42 -12.03 -10.59 6.94
C ALA A 42 -10.96 -10.73 8.03
N ALA A 43 -11.26 -10.31 9.26
CA ALA A 43 -10.36 -10.45 10.39
C ALA A 43 -9.97 -11.91 10.65
N PHE A 44 -10.97 -12.81 10.74
CA PHE A 44 -10.69 -14.23 10.97
C PHE A 44 -9.96 -14.91 9.80
N ALA A 45 -10.17 -14.45 8.57
CA ALA A 45 -9.36 -14.90 7.44
C ALA A 45 -7.89 -14.44 7.57
N SER A 46 -7.67 -13.24 8.14
CA SER A 46 -6.35 -12.61 8.24
C SER A 46 -5.51 -13.02 9.44
N VAL A 47 -6.13 -13.40 10.56
CA VAL A 47 -5.39 -13.77 11.79
C VAL A 47 -5.76 -15.15 12.33
N GLY A 48 -6.70 -15.85 11.68
CA GLY A 48 -7.24 -17.10 12.19
C GLY A 48 -8.34 -16.91 13.24
N ARG A 49 -8.72 -18.01 13.91
CA ARG A 49 -9.79 -18.04 14.92
C ARG A 49 -9.30 -18.35 16.33
N VAL A 50 -8.03 -18.70 16.46
CA VAL A 50 -7.42 -19.12 17.71
C VAL A 50 -6.20 -18.24 17.91
N GLU A 51 -6.01 -17.80 19.15
CA GLU A 51 -4.82 -17.05 19.54
C GLU A 51 -3.58 -17.93 19.37
N CYS A 52 -2.56 -17.36 18.75
CA CYS A 52 -1.28 -18.01 18.53
C CYS A 52 -0.17 -17.05 18.96
N ASP A 53 0.97 -17.62 19.36
CA ASP A 53 2.11 -16.84 19.84
C ASP A 53 2.66 -15.92 18.75
N GLU A 54 2.66 -16.37 17.49
CA GLU A 54 3.06 -15.61 16.31
C GLU A 54 2.24 -16.03 15.08
N LEU A 55 1.98 -15.08 14.17
CA LEU A 55 1.33 -15.32 12.89
C LEU A 55 2.36 -15.76 11.84
N HIS A 56 2.20 -16.97 11.32
CA HIS A 56 3.06 -17.54 10.26
C HIS A 56 2.27 -17.78 8.97
N PRO A 57 2.03 -16.73 8.17
CA PRO A 57 1.41 -16.90 6.86
C PRO A 57 2.32 -17.64 5.89
N ILE A 58 1.72 -18.39 4.98
CA ILE A 58 2.36 -18.91 3.78
C ILE A 58 2.41 -17.79 2.76
N TRP A 59 3.62 -17.32 2.46
CA TRP A 59 3.88 -16.28 1.47
C TRP A 59 3.98 -16.87 0.07
N THR A 60 3.34 -16.22 -0.89
CA THR A 60 3.47 -16.54 -2.32
C THR A 60 3.65 -15.24 -3.09
N GLN A 61 4.64 -15.19 -3.96
CA GLN A 61 4.85 -14.07 -4.86
C GLN A 61 4.23 -14.38 -6.22
N HIS A 62 3.39 -13.48 -6.73
CA HIS A 62 2.90 -13.60 -8.10
C HIS A 62 3.99 -13.17 -9.10
N GLY A 63 3.94 -13.63 -10.35
CA GLY A 63 4.88 -13.26 -11.41
C GLY A 63 5.02 -11.75 -11.72
N TRP A 64 4.09 -10.92 -11.23
CA TRP A 64 4.18 -9.45 -11.33
C TRP A 64 4.64 -8.78 -10.02
N GLY A 65 5.16 -9.57 -9.08
CA GLY A 65 5.95 -9.11 -7.93
C GLY A 65 5.18 -8.99 -6.63
N ARG A 66 3.84 -8.87 -6.62
CA ARG A 66 3.09 -8.76 -5.35
C ARG A 66 3.20 -10.01 -4.49
N LEU A 67 3.31 -9.77 -3.18
CA LEU A 67 3.21 -10.80 -2.15
C LEU A 67 1.76 -11.01 -1.73
N TYR A 68 1.44 -12.28 -1.53
CA TYR A 68 0.19 -12.75 -0.98
C TYR A 68 0.48 -13.58 0.26
N ALA A 69 -0.26 -13.30 1.33
CA ALA A 69 -0.30 -14.15 2.51
C ALA A 69 -1.50 -15.08 2.43
N SER A 70 -1.32 -16.34 2.79
CA SER A 70 -2.41 -17.29 3.00
C SER A 70 -2.17 -18.10 4.27
N LYS A 71 -3.24 -18.55 4.93
CA LYS A 71 -3.16 -19.40 6.14
C LYS A 71 -2.20 -18.85 7.23
N PRO A 72 -2.42 -17.62 7.75
CA PRO A 72 -3.59 -16.77 7.51
C PRO A 72 -3.35 -15.67 6.46
N ALA A 73 -4.43 -15.08 5.94
CA ALA A 73 -4.36 -14.05 4.89
C ALA A 73 -4.10 -12.65 5.46
N LEU A 74 -2.96 -12.48 6.15
CA LEU A 74 -2.66 -11.32 6.99
C LEU A 74 -2.74 -9.99 6.24
N VAL A 75 -2.31 -9.96 4.97
CA VAL A 75 -2.37 -8.79 4.09
C VAL A 75 -3.78 -8.23 3.87
N ASN A 76 -4.82 -9.03 4.12
CA ASN A 76 -6.22 -8.63 3.97
C ASN A 76 -6.83 -8.05 5.25
N MET A 77 -6.04 -7.87 6.32
CA MET A 77 -6.57 -7.37 7.58
C MET A 77 -7.12 -5.95 7.37
N PRO A 78 -8.39 -5.67 7.74
CA PRO A 78 -8.95 -4.34 7.59
C PRO A 78 -8.13 -3.30 8.36
N LYS A 79 -7.82 -2.15 7.75
CA LYS A 79 -7.02 -1.07 8.37
C LYS A 79 -7.51 -0.68 9.77
N VAL A 80 -8.83 -0.58 9.96
CA VAL A 80 -9.48 -0.25 11.25
C VAL A 80 -9.26 -1.29 12.36
N LEU A 81 -8.76 -2.48 12.02
CA LEU A 81 -8.48 -3.57 12.95
C LEU A 81 -6.97 -3.80 13.14
N LEU A 82 -6.10 -3.13 12.37
CA LEU A 82 -4.64 -3.21 12.58
C LEU A 82 -4.23 -2.90 14.03
N PRO A 83 -4.91 -2.01 14.78
CA PRO A 83 -4.60 -1.78 16.19
C PRO A 83 -4.83 -2.99 17.11
N ALA A 84 -5.37 -4.11 16.62
CA ALA A 84 -5.40 -5.37 17.36
C ALA A 84 -4.10 -6.18 17.21
N LEU A 85 -3.20 -5.81 16.31
CA LEU A 85 -1.90 -6.47 16.17
C LEU A 85 -0.95 -6.03 17.27
N ARG A 86 -0.05 -6.94 17.66
CA ARG A 86 1.02 -6.70 18.62
C ARG A 86 2.32 -7.27 18.09
N ASP A 87 3.42 -6.61 18.42
CA ASP A 87 4.75 -7.20 18.28
C ASP A 87 4.91 -8.35 19.29
N VAL A 88 5.50 -9.45 18.86
CA VAL A 88 5.80 -10.60 19.74
C VAL A 88 6.83 -10.20 20.81
N GLY A 89 7.78 -9.32 20.45
CA GLY A 89 8.77 -8.76 21.38
C GLY A 89 8.23 -7.65 22.30
N GLY A 90 6.95 -7.27 22.17
CA GLY A 90 6.32 -6.22 22.98
C GLY A 90 6.63 -4.78 22.53
N SER A 91 7.27 -4.60 21.38
CA SER A 91 7.54 -3.27 20.82
C SER A 91 6.28 -2.59 20.30
N GLN A 92 6.32 -1.26 20.19
CA GLN A 92 5.29 -0.50 19.48
C GLN A 92 5.30 -0.89 18.00
N LEU A 93 4.11 -1.02 17.41
CA LEU A 93 3.97 -1.19 15.97
C LEU A 93 3.98 0.15 15.26
N TRP A 94 4.72 0.23 14.17
CA TRP A 94 4.86 1.38 13.29
C TRP A 94 4.44 1.03 11.88
N GLU A 95 3.87 1.98 11.17
CA GLU A 95 3.57 1.90 9.74
C GLU A 95 4.42 2.92 8.99
N VAL A 96 5.08 2.47 7.92
CA VAL A 96 5.60 3.33 6.85
C VAL A 96 4.78 3.12 5.59
N ASP A 97 4.38 4.19 4.89
CA ASP A 97 3.48 4.13 3.74
C ASP A 97 3.87 5.18 2.68
N PHE A 98 4.10 4.75 1.44
CA PHE A 98 4.43 5.66 0.34
C PHE A 98 3.23 6.54 -0.04
N SER A 99 3.47 7.84 -0.16
CA SER A 99 2.43 8.79 -0.59
C SER A 99 2.26 8.81 -2.10
N SER A 100 1.05 8.49 -2.58
CA SER A 100 0.69 8.49 -4.00
C SER A 100 1.52 7.49 -4.81
N TYR A 101 1.81 6.33 -4.22
CA TYR A 101 2.78 5.35 -4.73
C TYR A 101 2.57 4.97 -6.20
N GLU A 102 1.36 4.53 -6.57
CA GLU A 102 1.05 4.10 -7.94
C GLU A 102 1.18 5.24 -8.95
N LEU A 103 0.76 6.45 -8.59
CA LEU A 103 0.89 7.63 -9.45
C LEU A 103 2.38 7.99 -9.68
N ARG A 104 3.23 7.84 -8.66
CA ARG A 104 4.67 8.09 -8.79
C ARG A 104 5.37 7.06 -9.66
N ILE A 105 5.00 5.79 -9.53
CA ILE A 105 5.51 4.72 -10.40
C ILE A 105 5.07 4.97 -11.85
N ALA A 106 3.80 5.30 -12.07
CA ALA A 106 3.28 5.62 -13.40
C ALA A 106 4.01 6.84 -13.99
N ALA A 107 4.27 7.86 -13.18
CA ALA A 107 5.02 9.03 -13.59
C ALA A 107 6.48 8.68 -13.98
N LYS A 108 7.14 7.81 -13.20
CA LYS A 108 8.47 7.29 -13.52
C LYS A 108 8.48 6.55 -14.87
N ILE A 109 7.54 5.63 -15.08
CA ILE A 109 7.45 4.83 -16.31
C ILE A 109 7.25 5.73 -17.55
N THR A 110 6.45 6.77 -17.40
CA THR A 110 6.08 7.68 -18.50
C THR A 110 7.00 8.89 -18.64
N GLY A 111 8.05 9.01 -17.83
CA GLY A 111 8.92 10.19 -17.81
C GLY A 111 8.19 11.49 -17.43
N GLN A 112 7.12 11.38 -16.64
CA GLN A 112 6.37 12.52 -16.13
C GLN A 112 7.03 13.05 -14.84
N LYS A 113 7.30 14.36 -14.80
CA LYS A 113 7.64 15.04 -13.55
C LYS A 113 6.34 15.39 -12.82
N LEU A 114 6.18 14.93 -11.59
CA LEU A 114 5.04 15.34 -10.76
C LEU A 114 5.22 16.78 -10.26
N PRO A 115 4.12 17.52 -10.07
CA PRO A 115 4.17 18.83 -9.42
C PRO A 115 4.71 18.71 -7.99
N GLU A 116 5.27 19.80 -7.48
CA GLU A 116 5.62 19.91 -6.06
C GLU A 116 4.33 19.81 -5.21
N GLY A 117 4.41 19.11 -4.07
CA GLY A 117 3.27 18.86 -3.21
C GLY A 117 2.39 17.66 -3.64
N ASP A 118 1.09 17.75 -3.34
CA ASP A 118 0.13 16.68 -3.62
C ASP A 118 -0.52 16.87 -5.00
N ALA A 119 -0.13 16.03 -5.96
CA ALA A 119 -0.67 16.06 -7.32
C ALA A 119 -2.20 15.84 -7.34
N TYR A 120 -2.76 15.05 -6.42
CA TYR A 120 -4.20 14.85 -6.34
C TYR A 120 -4.92 16.13 -5.89
N GLU A 121 -4.33 16.90 -4.99
CA GLU A 121 -4.88 18.17 -4.53
C GLU A 121 -4.85 19.21 -5.65
N ALA A 122 -3.72 19.32 -6.36
CA ALA A 122 -3.59 20.25 -7.49
C ALA A 122 -4.62 19.96 -8.61
N MET A 123 -4.92 18.69 -8.86
CA MET A 123 -5.99 18.29 -9.78
C MET A 123 -7.39 18.55 -9.20
N ALA A 124 -7.58 18.36 -7.90
CA ALA A 124 -8.84 18.61 -7.20
C ALA A 124 -9.26 20.08 -7.30
N ASP A 125 -8.31 20.98 -7.04
CA ASP A 125 -8.50 22.43 -7.15
C ASP A 125 -8.88 22.86 -8.57
N GLY A 126 -8.17 22.34 -9.58
CA GLY A 126 -8.46 22.64 -10.99
C GLY A 126 -9.79 22.06 -11.49
N ALA A 127 -10.19 20.91 -10.97
CA ALA A 127 -11.44 20.24 -11.33
C ALA A 127 -12.65 20.72 -10.51
N GLY A 128 -12.45 21.43 -9.40
CA GLY A 128 -13.52 21.84 -8.49
C GLY A 128 -14.20 20.67 -7.78
N ILE A 129 -13.46 19.59 -7.49
CA ILE A 129 -13.94 18.39 -6.78
C ILE A 129 -12.99 18.03 -5.65
N SER A 130 -13.40 17.18 -4.71
CA SER A 130 -12.53 16.77 -3.60
C SER A 130 -11.35 15.90 -4.08
N ARG A 131 -10.21 15.99 -3.39
CA ARG A 131 -9.05 15.10 -3.51
C ARG A 131 -9.39 13.61 -3.62
N GLN A 132 -10.31 13.14 -2.77
CA GLN A 132 -10.71 11.72 -2.77
C GLN A 132 -11.37 11.32 -4.09
N ARG A 133 -12.26 12.16 -4.63
CA ARG A 133 -12.91 11.93 -5.93
C ARG A 133 -11.93 11.92 -7.10
N VAL A 134 -10.88 12.75 -7.06
CA VAL A 134 -9.77 12.66 -8.03
C VAL A 134 -9.08 11.30 -7.91
N LYS A 135 -8.73 10.88 -6.70
CA LYS A 135 -8.07 9.58 -6.46
C LYS A 135 -8.95 8.41 -6.94
N ASP A 136 -10.25 8.47 -6.68
CA ASP A 136 -11.22 7.46 -7.09
C ASP A 136 -11.39 7.38 -8.62
N ALA A 137 -11.06 8.45 -9.35
CA ALA A 137 -11.02 8.46 -10.82
C ALA A 137 -9.67 7.97 -11.38
N ILE A 138 -8.55 8.43 -10.83
CA ILE A 138 -7.20 8.13 -11.33
C ILE A 138 -6.80 6.69 -11.08
N ASN A 139 -7.05 6.16 -9.88
CA ASN A 139 -6.63 4.80 -9.54
C ASN A 139 -7.15 3.76 -10.54
N PRO A 140 -8.46 3.69 -10.86
CA PRO A 140 -8.96 2.80 -11.90
C PRO A 140 -8.26 2.97 -13.25
N MET A 141 -7.97 4.22 -13.66
CA MET A 141 -7.27 4.51 -14.92
C MET A 141 -5.85 3.91 -14.92
N LEU A 142 -5.11 4.05 -13.82
CA LEU A 142 -3.76 3.47 -13.66
C LEU A 142 -3.79 1.94 -13.72
N HIS A 143 -4.91 1.31 -13.33
CA HIS A 143 -5.16 -0.12 -13.46
C HIS A 143 -5.82 -0.52 -14.79
N GLY A 144 -5.69 0.35 -15.80
CA GLY A 144 -6.09 0.06 -17.18
C GLY A 144 -7.59 0.22 -17.47
N GLN A 145 -8.40 0.68 -16.51
CA GLN A 145 -9.83 0.84 -16.75
C GLN A 145 -10.13 1.93 -17.77
N ARG A 146 -11.01 1.62 -18.73
CA ARG A 146 -11.49 2.54 -19.76
C ARG A 146 -12.71 3.34 -19.27
N ILE A 147 -13.06 4.40 -20.00
CA ILE A 147 -14.14 5.32 -19.62
C ILE A 147 -15.50 4.63 -19.51
N GLU A 148 -15.70 3.55 -20.25
CA GLU A 148 -16.94 2.76 -20.22
C GLU A 148 -17.03 1.86 -18.96
N GLN A 149 -15.94 1.74 -18.19
CA GLN A 149 -15.85 0.90 -16.99
C GLN A 149 -16.05 1.75 -15.74
N CYS A 150 -17.29 1.80 -15.24
CA CYS A 150 -17.67 2.61 -14.06
C CYS A 150 -17.54 1.87 -12.70
N TRP A 151 -16.71 0.83 -12.62
CA TRP A 151 -16.65 -0.08 -11.47
C TRP A 151 -15.24 -0.17 -10.90
N TYR A 152 -15.05 0.19 -9.62
CA TYR A 152 -13.78 -0.05 -8.93
C TYR A 152 -14.02 -0.92 -7.70
N SER A 153 -13.18 -1.93 -7.48
CA SER A 153 -13.31 -2.87 -6.36
C SER A 153 -14.69 -3.56 -6.23
N LYS A 154 -15.36 -3.84 -7.36
CA LYS A 154 -16.70 -4.46 -7.44
C LYS A 154 -17.85 -3.63 -6.84
N GLU A 155 -17.62 -2.35 -6.53
CA GLU A 155 -18.65 -1.42 -6.09
C GLU A 155 -18.89 -0.36 -7.21
N PRO A 156 -20.16 -0.05 -7.54
CA PRO A 156 -20.44 0.98 -8.53
C PRO A 156 -20.07 2.35 -7.97
N ASN A 157 -19.23 3.10 -8.68
CA ASN A 157 -18.94 4.49 -8.35
C ASN A 157 -19.83 5.39 -9.21
N SER A 158 -20.97 5.80 -8.65
CA SER A 158 -21.99 6.61 -9.34
C SER A 158 -21.47 7.97 -9.82
N THR A 159 -20.38 8.47 -9.23
CA THR A 159 -19.79 9.78 -9.58
C THR A 159 -18.68 9.68 -10.63
N LEU A 160 -18.14 8.48 -10.89
CA LEU A 160 -16.97 8.28 -11.74
C LEU A 160 -17.18 8.78 -13.17
N GLY A 161 -18.37 8.56 -13.75
CA GLY A 161 -18.69 9.04 -15.10
C GLY A 161 -18.72 10.57 -15.23
N LYS A 162 -19.07 11.28 -14.14
CA LYS A 162 -19.06 12.75 -14.10
C LYS A 162 -17.65 13.29 -13.83
N ASP A 163 -16.90 12.65 -12.93
CA ASP A 163 -15.62 13.17 -12.45
C ASP A 163 -14.47 12.87 -13.41
N ARG A 164 -14.54 11.75 -14.12
CA ARG A 164 -13.45 11.31 -14.99
C ARG A 164 -13.09 12.31 -16.09
N PRO A 165 -14.03 12.91 -16.85
CA PRO A 165 -13.68 13.93 -17.84
C PRO A 165 -13.00 15.17 -17.23
N LEU A 166 -13.39 15.57 -16.02
CA LEU A 166 -12.77 16.70 -15.30
C LEU A 166 -11.34 16.35 -14.90
N VAL A 167 -11.14 15.14 -14.37
CA VAL A 167 -9.83 14.63 -13.97
C VAL A 167 -8.90 14.42 -15.16
N GLU A 168 -9.40 13.86 -16.27
CA GLU A 168 -8.62 13.68 -17.50
C GLU A 168 -8.16 15.02 -18.08
N ARG A 169 -9.00 16.07 -18.01
CA ARG A 169 -8.61 17.44 -18.40
C ARG A 169 -7.46 17.97 -17.54
N GLU A 170 -7.56 17.84 -16.22
CA GLU A 170 -6.50 18.31 -15.33
C GLU A 170 -5.24 17.45 -15.43
N MET A 171 -5.36 16.14 -15.65
CA MET A 171 -4.23 15.26 -15.95
C MET A 171 -3.54 15.66 -17.26
N ALA A 172 -4.28 15.97 -18.33
CA ALA A 172 -3.67 16.40 -19.58
C ALA A 172 -2.89 17.72 -19.43
N ARG A 173 -3.36 18.61 -18.54
CA ARG A 173 -2.71 19.88 -18.23
C ARG A 173 -1.48 19.72 -17.33
N LEU A 174 -1.59 18.96 -16.25
CA LEU A 174 -0.56 18.84 -15.22
C LEU A 174 0.44 17.72 -15.51
N LEU A 175 -0.04 16.64 -16.13
CA LEU A 175 0.66 15.37 -16.31
C LEU A 175 0.60 14.88 -17.78
N PRO A 176 0.98 15.69 -18.77
CA PRO A 176 0.79 15.37 -20.19
C PRO A 176 1.52 14.09 -20.64
N ASN A 177 2.72 13.82 -20.14
CA ASN A 177 3.47 12.61 -20.48
C ASN A 177 2.81 11.37 -19.90
N LEU A 178 2.23 11.48 -18.70
CA LEU A 178 1.45 10.39 -18.10
C LEU A 178 0.24 10.06 -18.97
N VAL A 179 -0.52 11.08 -19.40
CA VAL A 179 -1.67 10.90 -20.29
C VAL A 179 -1.26 10.24 -21.61
N ALA A 180 -0.19 10.72 -22.24
CA ALA A 180 0.34 10.12 -23.47
C ALA A 180 0.81 8.66 -23.27
N GLY A 181 1.31 8.33 -22.08
CA GLY A 181 1.77 6.99 -21.72
C GLY A 181 0.70 6.05 -21.15
N MET A 182 -0.55 6.51 -20.96
CA MET A 182 -1.60 5.70 -20.34
C MET A 182 -1.92 4.42 -21.13
N ASP A 183 -1.87 4.47 -22.46
CA ASP A 183 -2.11 3.29 -23.28
C ASP A 183 -1.00 2.24 -23.13
N HIS A 184 0.25 2.68 -22.92
CA HIS A 184 1.37 1.78 -22.62
C HIS A 184 1.15 1.07 -21.27
N LEU A 185 0.75 1.83 -20.24
CA LEU A 185 0.42 1.27 -18.91
C LEU A 185 -0.77 0.31 -18.99
N ARG A 186 -1.81 0.65 -19.76
CA ARG A 186 -3.00 -0.20 -19.93
C ARG A 186 -2.71 -1.51 -20.65
N ASN A 187 -1.85 -1.47 -21.66
CA ASN A 187 -1.50 -2.64 -22.46
C ASN A 187 -0.48 -3.56 -21.76
N ASN A 188 0.08 -3.12 -20.62
CA ASN A 188 0.96 -3.93 -19.79
C ASN A 188 0.54 -3.82 -18.32
N ASP A 189 -0.53 -4.54 -17.98
CA ASP A 189 -1.15 -4.60 -16.66
C ASP A 189 -0.18 -4.95 -15.52
N SER A 190 0.90 -5.68 -15.84
CA SER A 190 1.93 -6.09 -14.89
C SER A 190 3.00 -5.03 -14.62
N LEU A 191 3.20 -4.06 -15.52
CA LEU A 191 4.36 -3.16 -15.49
C LEU A 191 4.40 -2.30 -14.24
N LEU A 192 3.28 -1.65 -13.91
CA LEU A 192 3.17 -0.80 -12.72
C LEU A 192 3.39 -1.63 -11.44
N GLN A 193 2.89 -2.86 -11.42
CA GLN A 193 3.01 -3.74 -10.26
C GLN A 193 4.42 -4.30 -10.08
N GLN A 194 5.07 -4.71 -11.17
CA GLN A 194 6.45 -5.17 -11.16
C GLN A 194 7.38 -4.06 -10.69
N GLU A 195 7.23 -2.86 -11.24
CA GLU A 195 8.06 -1.74 -10.86
C GLU A 195 7.83 -1.32 -9.41
N GLY A 196 6.57 -1.31 -8.95
CA GLY A 196 6.25 -1.09 -7.54
C GLY A 196 6.89 -2.13 -6.63
N ALA A 197 6.63 -3.42 -6.85
CA ALA A 197 7.21 -4.47 -6.03
C ALA A 197 8.75 -4.40 -6.00
N ARG A 198 9.41 -4.03 -7.11
CA ARG A 198 10.87 -3.87 -7.17
C ARG A 198 11.33 -2.76 -6.23
N ILE A 199 10.70 -1.59 -6.29
CA ILE A 199 11.02 -0.44 -5.43
C ILE A 199 10.75 -0.80 -3.97
N PHE A 200 9.56 -1.31 -3.66
CA PHE A 200 9.14 -1.64 -2.30
C PHE A 200 10.10 -2.65 -1.64
N PHE A 201 10.37 -3.79 -2.28
CA PHE A 201 11.23 -4.82 -1.68
C PHE A 201 12.69 -4.40 -1.58
N SER A 202 13.18 -3.57 -2.50
CA SER A 202 14.53 -3.00 -2.39
C SER A 202 14.62 -2.06 -1.17
N CYS A 203 13.63 -1.19 -0.96
CA CYS A 203 13.56 -0.30 0.20
C CYS A 203 13.44 -1.09 1.51
N MET A 204 12.56 -2.10 1.53
CA MET A 204 12.38 -2.98 2.70
C MET A 204 13.67 -3.73 3.02
N GLY A 205 14.35 -4.32 2.02
CA GLY A 205 15.61 -5.02 2.23
C GLY A 205 16.71 -4.13 2.80
N ALA A 206 16.89 -2.93 2.24
CA ALA A 206 17.84 -1.95 2.74
C ALA A 206 17.54 -1.52 4.19
N ALA A 207 16.25 -1.31 4.51
CA ALA A 207 15.81 -0.95 5.85
C ALA A 207 16.03 -2.08 6.87
N MET A 208 15.76 -3.33 6.49
CA MET A 208 16.00 -4.49 7.36
C MET A 208 17.48 -4.65 7.70
N GLU A 209 18.36 -4.48 6.71
CA GLU A 209 19.81 -4.58 6.87
C GLU A 209 20.36 -3.46 7.76
N GLN A 210 19.98 -2.21 7.49
CA GLN A 210 20.55 -1.05 8.19
C GLN A 210 19.94 -0.80 9.58
N CYS A 211 18.66 -1.15 9.79
CA CYS A 211 17.97 -0.95 11.07
C CYS A 211 17.95 -2.20 11.96
N GLY A 212 18.50 -3.32 11.49
CA GLY A 212 18.55 -4.58 12.25
C GLY A 212 17.17 -5.21 12.47
N ILE A 213 16.23 -5.00 11.55
CA ILE A 213 14.87 -5.54 11.66
C ILE A 213 14.87 -6.95 11.06
N SER A 214 14.60 -7.96 11.90
CA SER A 214 14.69 -9.37 11.48
C SER A 214 13.35 -10.06 11.23
N SER A 215 12.23 -9.39 11.53
CA SER A 215 10.89 -9.90 11.27
C SER A 215 10.31 -9.29 9.99
N ALA A 216 9.50 -10.06 9.27
CA ALA A 216 8.85 -9.55 8.06
C ALA A 216 7.75 -8.53 8.37
N GLY A 217 7.20 -8.52 9.59
CA GLY A 217 6.05 -7.71 9.93
C GLY A 217 4.85 -8.03 9.03
N LEU A 218 4.17 -6.98 8.59
CA LEU A 218 3.10 -7.03 7.60
C LEU A 218 3.50 -6.16 6.40
N PRO A 219 4.17 -6.74 5.38
CA PRO A 219 4.42 -6.06 4.11
C PRO A 219 3.09 -5.86 3.37
N LYS A 220 2.79 -4.62 3.02
CA LYS A 220 1.64 -4.23 2.17
C LYS A 220 2.14 -3.99 0.75
N HIS A 221 1.30 -3.40 -0.11
CA HIS A 221 1.69 -3.06 -1.48
C HIS A 221 2.53 -1.79 -1.56
N ASP A 222 2.16 -0.78 -0.77
CA ASP A 222 2.73 0.56 -0.73
C ASP A 222 3.34 0.92 0.65
N GLY A 223 3.33 -0.02 1.59
CA GLY A 223 3.77 0.24 2.96
C GLY A 223 4.13 -1.01 3.74
N TRP A 224 4.61 -0.82 4.96
CA TRP A 224 5.10 -1.89 5.83
C TRP A 224 4.76 -1.58 7.28
N VAL A 225 4.18 -2.57 7.98
CA VAL A 225 3.95 -2.51 9.43
C VAL A 225 4.94 -3.44 10.14
N PHE A 226 5.64 -2.93 11.15
CA PHE A 226 6.67 -3.68 11.89
C PHE A 226 6.77 -3.20 13.34
N GLY A 227 7.34 -4.04 14.21
CA GLY A 227 7.65 -3.69 15.59
C GLY A 227 8.99 -2.95 15.71
N GLY A 228 9.05 -1.90 16.52
CA GLY A 228 10.30 -1.19 16.79
C GLY A 228 10.17 0.06 17.63
N THR A 229 11.28 0.75 17.81
CA THR A 229 11.34 2.07 18.47
C THR A 229 11.00 3.21 17.51
N GLN A 230 10.65 4.39 18.03
CA GLN A 230 10.43 5.59 17.20
C GLN A 230 11.66 5.96 16.35
N ALA A 231 12.88 5.80 16.91
CA ALA A 231 14.11 6.07 16.19
C ALA A 231 14.30 5.10 15.00
N GLN A 232 14.01 3.81 15.20
CA GLN A 232 14.02 2.83 14.11
C GLN A 232 12.95 3.16 13.07
N ALA A 233 11.73 3.51 13.48
CA ALA A 233 10.66 3.85 12.55
C ALA A 233 11.01 5.05 11.67
N GLN A 234 11.64 6.07 12.26
CA GLN A 234 12.13 7.25 11.55
C GLN A 234 13.27 6.89 10.59
N ALA A 235 14.22 6.06 11.01
CA ALA A 235 15.29 5.58 10.13
C ALA A 235 14.75 4.78 8.94
N VAL A 236 13.75 3.90 9.15
CA VAL A 236 13.10 3.15 8.06
C VAL A 236 12.43 4.11 7.07
N ARG A 237 11.73 5.15 7.55
CA ARG A 237 11.15 6.19 6.68
C ARG A 237 12.22 6.83 5.79
N ASP A 238 13.31 7.28 6.39
CA ASP A 238 14.38 7.99 5.67
C ASP A 238 15.09 7.07 4.67
N ILE A 239 15.28 5.79 5.00
CA ILE A 239 15.80 4.78 4.06
C ILE A 239 14.84 4.57 2.89
N PHE A 240 13.53 4.47 3.14
CA PHE A 240 12.55 4.31 2.06
C PHE A 240 12.56 5.53 1.12
N GLU A 241 12.63 6.76 1.64
CA GLU A 241 12.71 7.97 0.82
C GLU A 241 14.02 8.04 0.03
N HIS A 242 15.15 7.72 0.67
CA HIS A 242 16.46 7.70 0.02
C HIS A 242 16.55 6.65 -1.08
N GLU A 243 16.19 5.40 -0.78
CA GLU A 243 16.35 4.27 -1.67
C GLU A 243 15.38 4.35 -2.86
N SER A 244 14.12 4.75 -2.61
CA SER A 244 13.18 5.02 -3.70
C SER A 244 13.66 6.16 -4.62
N ALA A 245 14.27 7.22 -4.07
CA ALA A 245 14.86 8.28 -4.86
C ALA A 245 16.06 7.80 -5.69
N ARG A 246 16.94 6.97 -5.11
CA ARG A 246 18.06 6.34 -5.82
C ARG A 246 17.58 5.47 -6.98
N LEU A 247 16.51 4.70 -6.77
CA LEU A 247 15.97 3.76 -7.76
C LEU A 247 15.14 4.40 -8.87
N THR A 248 14.58 5.58 -8.62
CA THR A 248 13.64 6.24 -9.54
C THR A 248 14.13 7.55 -10.09
N GLY A 249 15.18 8.14 -9.52
CA GLY A 249 15.63 9.50 -9.81
C GLY A 249 14.67 10.58 -9.31
N SER A 250 13.69 10.24 -8.46
CA SER A 250 12.65 11.16 -8.00
C SER A 250 12.24 10.88 -6.55
N HIS A 251 11.90 11.92 -5.81
CA HIS A 251 11.50 11.77 -4.41
C HIS A 251 10.12 11.10 -4.27
N PHE A 252 10.03 10.03 -3.47
CA PHE A 252 8.78 9.39 -3.07
C PHE A 252 8.58 9.64 -1.57
N PRO A 253 7.71 10.59 -1.17
CA PRO A 253 7.46 10.88 0.23
C PRO A 253 6.86 9.68 0.97
N VAL A 254 7.31 9.45 2.20
CA VAL A 254 6.89 8.33 3.03
C VAL A 254 6.25 8.86 4.31
N LYS A 255 5.05 8.41 4.60
CA LYS A 255 4.40 8.65 5.89
C LYS A 255 4.94 7.66 6.89
N CYS A 256 5.11 8.09 8.14
CA CYS A 256 5.48 7.23 9.25
C CYS A 256 4.60 7.58 10.45
N GLY A 257 4.04 6.56 11.11
CA GLY A 257 3.24 6.75 12.30
C GLY A 257 3.04 5.46 13.10
N PRO A 258 2.72 5.57 14.40
CA PRO A 258 2.38 4.40 15.20
C PRO A 258 1.03 3.81 14.75
N ILE A 259 0.88 2.50 14.87
CA ILE A 259 -0.42 1.84 14.81
C ILE A 259 -1.11 2.04 16.16
N SER A 260 -2.25 2.73 16.16
CA SER A 260 -3.03 3.12 17.35
C SER A 260 -4.49 2.69 17.27
#